data_AF-A0A229S7Q4-F1
#
_entry.id   AF-A0A229S7Q4-F1
#
_cell.length_a   1.000
_cell.length_b   1.000
_cell.length_c   1.000
_cell.angle_alpha   90.00
_cell.angle_beta   90.00
_cell.angle_gamma   90.00
#
_symmetry.space_group_name_H-M   'P 1'
#
loop_
_entity.id
_entity.type
_entity.pdbx_description
1 polymer ?
#
loop_
_entity_poly.entity_id
_entity_poly.type
_entity_poly.pdbx_seq_one_letter_code
_entity_poly.pdbx_strand_id
1 'polypeptide(L)'
;MSDNRIAAATALTDLLQPETLAWSSGSSEPEKPPFHRAVVHQAAGILCGRHATPVDDALVRLKAYAFSHQRAIIDVARDVITGRLRLPQDAT
;
A
#
# COMPACT_ATOMS: atom_id res chain seq x y z
N MET A 1 26.92 -16.56 1.18
CA MET A 1 25.75 -17.00 1.95
C MET A 1 25.77 -16.24 3.29
N SER A 2 24.96 -15.27 3.69
CA SER A 2 23.93 -14.41 3.08
C SER A 2 23.61 -13.31 4.11
N ASP A 3 24.55 -12.40 4.39
CA ASP A 3 24.35 -11.35 5.40
C ASP A 3 24.13 -9.98 4.75
N ASN A 4 22.92 -9.71 4.24
CA ASN A 4 22.53 -8.31 3.94
C ASN A 4 21.03 -8.01 3.81
N ARG A 5 20.11 -8.75 4.47
CA ARG A 5 18.66 -8.54 4.26
C ARG A 5 17.94 -7.76 5.37
N ILE A 6 18.63 -7.33 6.43
CA ILE A 6 18.00 -6.60 7.55
C ILE A 6 18.25 -5.08 7.47
N ALA A 7 19.17 -4.61 6.63
CA ALA A 7 19.52 -3.17 6.57
C ALA A 7 18.58 -2.29 5.73
N ALA A 8 17.57 -2.83 5.05
CA ALA A 8 16.65 -2.05 4.20
C ALA A 8 15.26 -1.77 4.83
N ALA A 9 15.00 -2.28 6.04
CA ALA A 9 13.68 -2.16 6.67
C ALA A 9 13.53 -0.97 7.65
N THR A 10 14.62 -0.28 7.99
CA THR A 10 14.60 0.79 9.00
C THR A 10 14.45 2.20 8.42
N ALA A 11 14.67 2.41 7.12
CA ALA A 11 14.59 3.73 6.50
C ALA A 11 13.16 4.29 6.37
N LEU A 12 12.11 3.48 6.54
CA LEU A 12 10.72 3.96 6.48
C LEU A 12 10.16 4.45 7.83
N THR A 13 10.90 4.26 8.93
CA THR A 13 10.44 4.76 10.25
C THR A 13 10.70 6.26 10.41
N ASP A 14 11.71 6.79 9.73
CA ASP A 14 12.08 8.21 9.83
C ASP A 14 11.18 9.14 9.00
N LEU A 15 10.39 8.59 8.06
CA LEU A 15 9.35 9.34 7.36
C LEU A 15 8.05 9.48 8.17
N LEU A 16 8.04 8.96 9.40
CA LEU A 16 6.91 9.03 10.34
C LEU A 16 7.25 9.95 11.54
N GLN A 17 8.01 11.02 11.32
CA GLN A 17 8.12 12.06 12.35
C GLN A 17 6.75 12.74 12.58
N PRO A 18 6.39 13.01 13.85
CA PRO A 18 5.09 13.51 14.29
C PRO A 18 4.78 14.99 13.95
N GLU A 19 5.61 15.64 13.13
CA GLU A 19 5.48 17.08 12.78
C GLU A 19 4.35 17.40 11.77
N THR A 20 3.57 16.41 11.33
CA THR A 20 2.36 16.67 10.52
C THR A 20 1.13 17.02 11.36
N LEU A 21 1.27 17.12 12.68
CA LEU A 21 0.18 17.48 13.61
C LEU A 21 -0.25 18.96 13.53
N ALA A 22 0.27 19.74 12.57
CA ALA A 22 -0.05 21.16 12.39
C ALA A 22 -0.70 21.49 11.03
N TRP A 23 -1.50 20.60 10.45
CA TRP A 23 -2.56 21.04 9.51
C TRP A 23 -3.91 21.01 10.21
N SER A 24 -4.08 21.88 11.20
CA SER A 24 -5.40 22.31 11.62
C SER A 24 -5.90 23.35 10.62
N SER A 25 -6.69 22.93 9.65
CA SER A 25 -7.68 23.83 9.07
C SER A 25 -9.03 23.13 9.21
N GLY A 26 -9.83 23.66 10.13
CA GLY A 26 -11.12 23.09 10.47
C GLY A 26 -12.10 23.16 9.31
N SER A 27 -13.00 22.18 9.25
CA SER A 27 -14.45 22.36 9.14
C SER A 27 -15.11 20.98 9.17
N SER A 28 -16.26 20.94 9.81
CA SER A 28 -17.06 19.79 10.23
C SER A 28 -17.65 18.97 9.07
N GLU A 29 -17.08 17.79 8.83
CA GLU A 29 -17.71 16.58 8.28
C GLU A 29 -16.89 15.37 8.79
N PRO A 30 -17.45 14.16 9.01
CA PRO A 30 -16.67 12.98 9.37
C PRO A 30 -15.92 12.47 8.11
N GLU A 31 -14.99 13.28 7.61
CA GLU A 31 -14.21 13.01 6.42
C GLU A 31 -13.17 11.93 6.73
N LYS A 32 -13.28 10.84 5.98
CA LYS A 32 -12.45 9.64 6.07
C LYS A 32 -10.97 10.03 5.88
N PRO A 33 -10.04 9.61 6.75
CA PRO A 33 -8.76 10.29 6.93
C PRO A 33 -7.84 10.18 5.69
N PRO A 34 -6.84 11.08 5.53
CA PRO A 34 -5.98 11.23 4.34
C PRO A 34 -5.13 10.00 3.95
N PHE A 35 -5.21 8.92 4.72
CA PHE A 35 -4.38 7.72 4.57
C PHE A 35 -4.83 6.76 3.45
N HIS A 36 -5.93 7.01 2.75
CA HIS A 36 -6.38 6.09 1.69
C HIS A 36 -5.34 5.87 0.59
N ARG A 37 -4.69 6.95 0.13
CA ARG A 37 -3.64 6.86 -0.88
C ARG A 37 -2.41 6.11 -0.36
N ALA A 38 -2.06 6.32 0.91
CA ALA A 38 -0.95 5.63 1.56
C ALA A 38 -1.20 4.11 1.65
N VAL A 39 -2.41 3.70 2.02
CA VAL A 39 -2.80 2.27 2.09
C VAL A 39 -2.71 1.58 0.73
N VAL A 40 -3.16 2.25 -0.34
CA VAL A 40 -3.05 1.70 -1.71
C VAL A 40 -1.59 1.57 -2.14
N HIS A 41 -0.76 2.58 -1.85
CA HIS A 41 0.66 2.55 -2.17
C HIS A 41 1.42 1.49 -1.36
N GLN A 42 1.09 1.31 -0.08
CA GLN A 42 1.67 0.27 0.76
C GLN A 42 1.32 -1.14 0.24
N ALA A 43 0.06 -1.37 -0.15
CA ALA A 43 -0.33 -2.63 -0.77
C ALA A 43 0.43 -2.89 -2.08
N ALA A 44 0.64 -1.87 -2.91
CA ALA A 44 1.45 -1.98 -4.13
C ALA A 44 2.91 -2.33 -3.81
N GLY A 45 3.51 -1.72 -2.78
CA GLY A 45 4.86 -2.05 -2.29
C GLY A 45 4.98 -3.52 -1.82
N ILE A 46 3.98 -4.03 -1.10
CA ILE A 46 3.94 -5.44 -0.68
C ILE A 46 3.91 -6.38 -1.90
N LEU A 47 3.13 -6.05 -2.93
CA LEU A 47 3.04 -6.85 -4.15
C LEU A 47 4.34 -6.81 -4.97
N CYS A 48 4.96 -5.63 -5.09
CA CYS A 48 6.28 -5.45 -5.69
C CYS A 48 7.31 -6.39 -5.03
N GLY A 49 7.41 -6.38 -3.70
CA GLY A 49 8.33 -7.26 -2.97
C GLY A 49 8.01 -8.76 -3.11
N ARG A 50 6.73 -9.12 -3.26
CA ARG A 50 6.30 -10.52 -3.38
C ARG A 50 6.59 -11.11 -4.76
N HIS A 51 6.44 -10.31 -5.82
CA HIS A 51 6.51 -10.77 -7.20
C HIS A 51 7.75 -10.27 -7.96
N ALA A 52 8.60 -9.46 -7.32
CA ALA A 52 9.73 -8.79 -7.96
C ALA A 52 9.31 -7.98 -9.22
N THR A 53 8.13 -7.36 -9.17
CA THR A 53 7.57 -6.54 -10.26
C THR A 53 7.74 -5.06 -9.98
N PRO A 54 7.82 -4.20 -11.02
CA PRO A 54 7.72 -2.75 -10.86
C PRO A 54 6.48 -2.34 -10.05
N VAL A 55 6.61 -1.22 -9.32
CA VAL A 55 5.52 -0.70 -8.48
C VAL A 55 4.29 -0.28 -9.31
N ASP A 56 4.50 0.22 -10.52
CA ASP A 56 3.42 0.62 -11.42
C ASP A 56 2.59 -0.60 -11.88
N ASP A 57 3.25 -1.71 -12.22
CA ASP A 57 2.59 -2.97 -12.58
C ASP A 57 1.79 -3.53 -11.40
N ALA A 58 2.37 -3.48 -10.20
CA ALA A 58 1.68 -3.87 -8.97
C ALA A 58 0.43 -3.01 -8.70
N LEU A 59 0.51 -1.70 -8.97
CA LEU A 59 -0.61 -0.79 -8.82
C LEU A 59 -1.71 -1.03 -9.87
N VAL A 60 -1.32 -1.26 -11.13
CA VAL A 60 -2.24 -1.64 -12.21
C VAL A 60 -2.98 -2.91 -11.83
N ARG A 61 -2.27 -3.92 -11.32
CA ARG A 61 -2.88 -5.18 -10.87
C ARG A 61 -3.85 -4.99 -9.71
N LEU A 62 -3.47 -4.20 -8.71
CA LEU A 62 -4.35 -3.90 -7.58
C LEU A 62 -5.64 -3.22 -8.04
N LYS A 63 -5.54 -2.26 -8.99
CA LYS A 63 -6.68 -1.60 -9.64
C LYS A 63 -7.51 -2.57 -10.46
N ALA A 64 -6.89 -3.42 -11.26
CA ALA A 64 -7.56 -4.38 -12.13
C ALA A 64 -8.40 -5.37 -11.31
N TYR A 65 -7.87 -5.90 -10.21
CA TYR A 65 -8.62 -6.78 -9.31
C TYR A 65 -9.79 -6.05 -8.65
N ALA A 66 -9.56 -4.84 -8.13
CA ALA A 66 -10.63 -4.03 -7.52
C ALA A 66 -11.77 -3.77 -8.52
N PHE A 67 -11.42 -3.40 -9.76
CA PHE A 67 -12.37 -3.16 -10.82
C PHE A 67 -13.15 -4.43 -11.22
N SER A 68 -12.45 -5.54 -11.50
CA SER A 68 -13.09 -6.78 -11.96
C SER A 68 -14.00 -7.43 -10.91
N HIS A 69 -13.72 -7.19 -9.63
CA HIS A 69 -14.53 -7.69 -8.51
C HIS A 69 -15.52 -6.65 -7.98
N GLN A 70 -15.61 -5.47 -8.61
CA GLN A 70 -16.46 -4.35 -8.16
C GLN A 70 -16.25 -3.98 -6.69
N ARG A 71 -15.00 -4.07 -6.21
CA ARG A 71 -14.61 -3.76 -4.83
C ARG A 71 -13.94 -2.40 -4.76
N ALA A 72 -14.15 -1.69 -3.67
CA ALA A 72 -13.38 -0.48 -3.40
C ALA A 72 -11.89 -0.83 -3.27
N ILE A 73 -11.03 -0.13 -4.02
CA ILE A 73 -9.59 -0.39 -4.05
C ILE A 73 -8.94 -0.33 -2.66
N ILE A 74 -9.50 0.49 -1.76
CA ILE A 74 -9.02 0.62 -0.39
C ILE A 74 -9.23 -0.66 0.43
N ASP A 75 -10.32 -1.38 0.21
CA ASP A 75 -10.61 -2.62 0.95
C ASP A 75 -9.79 -3.78 0.40
N VAL A 76 -9.58 -3.80 -0.92
CA VAL A 76 -8.62 -4.71 -1.57
C VAL A 76 -7.21 -4.48 -1.03
N ALA A 77 -6.77 -3.22 -0.94
CA ALA A 77 -5.46 -2.87 -0.40
C ALA A 77 -5.29 -3.32 1.06
N ARG A 78 -6.32 -3.13 1.91
CA ARG A 78 -6.31 -3.64 3.29
C ARG A 78 -6.22 -5.16 3.35
N ASP A 79 -6.93 -5.88 2.49
CA ASP A 79 -6.84 -7.35 2.46
C ASP A 79 -5.47 -7.83 2.00
N VAL A 80 -4.79 -7.12 1.09
CA VAL A 80 -3.41 -7.40 0.72
C VAL A 80 -2.46 -7.18 1.90
N ILE A 81 -2.58 -6.04 2.58
CA ILE A 81 -1.74 -5.67 3.74
C ILE A 81 -1.92 -6.67 4.89
N THR A 82 -3.16 -7.07 5.17
CA THR A 82 -3.48 -8.06 6.22
C THR A 82 -3.22 -9.50 5.78
N GLY A 83 -2.79 -9.73 4.54
CA GLY A 83 -2.50 -11.05 3.99
C GLY A 83 -3.71 -11.92 3.68
N ARG A 84 -4.94 -11.38 3.83
CA ARG A 84 -6.20 -12.07 3.49
C ARG A 84 -6.40 -12.24 1.99
N LEU A 85 -5.82 -11.36 1.18
CA LEU A 85 -5.85 -11.44 -0.27
C LEU A 85 -4.44 -11.63 -0.83
N ARG A 86 -4.26 -12.71 -1.59
CA ARG A 86 -3.06 -12.96 -2.39
C ARG A 86 -3.43 -12.83 -3.86
N LEU A 87 -2.98 -11.74 -4.47
CA LEU A 87 -3.07 -11.57 -5.92
C LEU A 87 -2.03 -12.47 -6.60
N PRO A 88 -2.39 -13.20 -7.66
CA PRO A 88 -1.41 -13.96 -8.43
C PRO A 88 -0.42 -13.04 -9.16
N GLN A 89 0.71 -13.59 -9.62
CA GLN A 89 1.53 -12.99 -10.67
C GLN A 89 0.87 -13.27 -12.04
N ASP A 90 1.05 -12.41 -13.06
CA ASP A 90 0.43 -12.66 -14.36
C ASP A 90 1.20 -13.82 -14.98
N ALA A 91 0.48 -14.78 -15.56
CA ALA A 91 1.12 -15.76 -16.42
C ALA A 91 1.54 -15.00 -17.68
N THR A 92 2.86 -14.90 -17.88
CA THR A 92 3.46 -14.38 -19.11
C THR A 92 2.94 -15.13 -20.33
#